data_AF-A0A2H6NJD8-F1
#
_entry.id   AF-A0A2H6NJD8-F1
#
_cell.length_a   1.000
_cell.length_b   1.000
_cell.length_c   1.000
_cell.angle_alpha   90.00
_cell.angle_beta   90.00
_cell.angle_gamma   90.00
#
_symmetry.space_group_name_H-M   'P 1'
#
loop_
_entity.id
_entity.type
_entity.pdbx_description
1 polymer ?
#
loop_
_entity_poly.entity_id
_entity_poly.type
_entity_poly.pdbx_seq_one_letter_code
_entity_poly.pdbx_strand_id
1 'polypeptide(L)'
;GGSAVNEEELKKRIAEELALEQARREAEAQKRLKQNQPSVQDELAKALDRDRAASSEHLARAILRERASAEDERMKSQLLAKQLEAKEKELKKHETYYKEQLNRLEERSSQFYKVTTEQYEKAVEEVKSRFKRYKTDPICVDLQNQIFQCYQQNPKETLSCSALAAEYYKCVQHARQCNAGRGG
;
A
#
# COMPACT_ATOMS: atom_id res chain seq x y z
N GLY A 1 -91.31 -46.62 64.98
CA GLY A 1 -90.23 -45.74 64.48
C GLY A 1 -88.94 -45.82 65.29
N GLY A 2 -88.53 -47.00 65.79
CA GLY A 2 -87.27 -47.16 66.55
C GLY A 2 -86.14 -47.88 65.81
N SER A 3 -86.42 -48.46 64.63
CA SER A 3 -85.44 -49.28 63.89
C SER A 3 -84.54 -48.47 62.95
N ALA A 4 -85.02 -47.32 62.43
CA ALA A 4 -84.24 -46.44 61.57
C ALA A 4 -83.15 -45.68 62.35
N VAL A 5 -83.44 -45.31 63.61
CA VAL A 5 -82.49 -44.60 64.50
C VAL A 5 -81.25 -45.46 64.80
N ASN A 6 -81.42 -46.79 64.93
CA ASN A 6 -80.31 -47.72 65.18
C ASN A 6 -79.43 -47.99 63.96
N GLU A 7 -79.96 -47.94 62.74
CA GLU A 7 -79.17 -48.15 61.51
C GLU A 7 -78.33 -46.92 61.16
N GLU A 8 -78.88 -45.73 61.36
CA GLU A 8 -78.19 -44.45 61.13
C GLU A 8 -77.07 -44.22 62.15
N GLU A 9 -77.28 -44.59 63.41
CA GLU A 9 -76.25 -44.52 64.44
C GLU A 9 -75.11 -45.52 64.20
N LEU A 10 -75.40 -46.71 63.66
CA LEU A 10 -74.39 -47.69 63.28
C LEU A 10 -73.53 -47.19 62.10
N LYS A 11 -74.15 -46.61 61.06
CA LYS A 11 -73.43 -45.99 59.93
C LYS A 11 -72.53 -44.85 60.37
N LYS A 12 -72.99 -44.03 61.33
CA LYS A 12 -72.20 -42.93 61.90
C LYS A 12 -70.96 -43.43 62.65
N ARG A 13 -71.09 -44.50 63.45
CA ARG A 13 -69.95 -45.12 64.16
C ARG A 13 -68.93 -45.72 63.19
N ILE A 14 -69.38 -46.38 62.13
CA ILE A 14 -68.51 -46.92 61.09
C ILE A 14 -67.75 -45.78 60.37
N ALA A 15 -68.43 -44.69 60.04
CA ALA A 15 -67.80 -43.52 59.41
C ALA A 15 -66.78 -42.85 60.34
N GLU A 16 -67.07 -42.76 61.63
CA GLU A 16 -66.15 -42.21 62.64
C GLU A 16 -64.92 -43.09 62.86
N GLU A 17 -65.09 -44.41 62.92
CA GLU A 17 -63.99 -45.37 63.00
C GLU A 17 -63.10 -45.33 61.75
N LEU A 18 -63.71 -45.24 60.56
CA LEU A 18 -62.98 -45.09 59.30
C LEU A 18 -62.20 -43.77 59.25
N ALA A 19 -62.78 -42.67 59.72
CA ALA A 19 -62.11 -41.37 59.79
C ALA A 19 -60.94 -41.38 60.79
N LEU A 20 -61.10 -42.05 61.94
CA LEU A 20 -60.03 -42.24 62.91
C LEU A 20 -58.90 -43.12 62.36
N GLU A 21 -59.23 -44.18 61.61
CA GLU A 21 -58.24 -45.03 60.95
C GLU A 21 -57.49 -44.25 59.86
N GLN A 22 -58.18 -43.47 59.04
CA GLN A 22 -57.58 -42.58 58.04
C GLN A 22 -56.65 -41.55 58.69
N ALA A 23 -57.08 -40.89 59.76
CA ALA A 23 -56.24 -39.93 60.49
C ALA A 23 -54.98 -40.57 61.09
N ARG A 24 -55.08 -41.82 61.58
CA ARG A 24 -53.90 -42.58 62.05
C ARG A 24 -52.94 -42.89 60.90
N ARG A 25 -53.45 -43.36 59.76
CA ARG A 25 -52.64 -43.64 58.56
C ARG A 25 -51.95 -42.37 58.05
N GLU A 26 -52.64 -41.24 58.04
CA GLU A 26 -52.08 -39.94 57.66
C GLU A 26 -51.02 -39.45 58.65
N ALA A 27 -51.26 -39.57 59.96
CA ALA A 27 -50.29 -39.20 60.98
C ALA A 27 -49.02 -40.06 60.92
N GLU A 28 -49.16 -41.36 60.67
CA GLU A 28 -48.03 -42.27 60.44
C GLU A 28 -47.28 -41.91 59.16
N ALA A 29 -47.97 -41.63 58.06
CA ALA A 29 -47.36 -41.17 56.82
C ALA A 29 -46.58 -39.85 57.02
N GLN A 30 -47.16 -38.88 57.73
CA GLN A 30 -46.49 -37.62 58.06
C GLN A 30 -45.26 -37.83 58.95
N LYS A 31 -45.32 -38.73 59.94
CA LYS A 31 -44.16 -39.09 60.76
C LYS A 31 -43.03 -39.68 59.91
N ARG A 32 -43.35 -40.59 58.99
CA ARG A 32 -42.36 -41.19 58.07
C ARG A 32 -41.74 -40.15 57.14
N LEU A 33 -42.54 -39.21 56.63
CA LEU A 33 -42.03 -38.10 55.81
C LEU A 33 -41.06 -37.22 56.60
N LYS A 34 -41.42 -36.80 57.81
CA LYS A 34 -40.54 -35.99 58.68
C LYS A 34 -39.26 -36.74 59.07
N GLN A 35 -39.37 -38.05 59.29
CA GLN A 35 -38.21 -38.90 59.59
C GLN A 35 -37.25 -39.03 58.39
N ASN A 36 -37.76 -39.10 57.16
CA ASN A 36 -36.95 -39.20 55.94
C ASN A 36 -36.43 -37.84 55.44
N GLN A 37 -37.08 -36.72 55.80
CA GLN A 37 -36.71 -35.37 55.40
C GLN A 37 -35.22 -35.00 55.64
N PRO A 38 -34.59 -35.24 56.81
CA PRO A 38 -33.17 -34.93 57.02
C PRO A 38 -32.24 -35.78 56.15
N SER A 39 -32.59 -37.06 55.90
CA SER A 39 -31.81 -37.94 55.03
C SER A 39 -31.82 -37.44 53.58
N VAL A 40 -32.97 -36.97 53.10
CA VAL A 40 -33.06 -36.37 51.75
C VAL A 40 -32.27 -35.07 51.66
N GLN A 41 -32.30 -34.23 52.70
CA GLN A 41 -31.52 -32.99 52.75
C GLN A 41 -30.01 -33.25 52.76
N ASP A 42 -29.54 -34.25 53.51
CA ASP A 42 -28.14 -34.65 53.56
C ASP A 42 -27.63 -35.19 52.22
N GLU A 43 -28.41 -36.07 51.56
CA GLU A 43 -28.05 -36.58 50.23
C GLU A 43 -28.03 -35.47 49.17
N LEU A 44 -28.96 -34.51 49.23
CA LEU A 44 -28.94 -33.34 48.36
C LEU A 44 -27.71 -32.46 48.60
N ALA A 45 -27.32 -32.22 49.87
CA ALA A 45 -26.13 -31.46 50.21
C ALA A 45 -24.86 -32.15 49.67
N LYS A 46 -24.72 -33.46 49.89
CA LYS A 46 -23.61 -34.26 49.34
C LYS A 46 -23.57 -34.22 47.82
N ALA A 47 -24.72 -34.29 47.14
CA ALA A 47 -24.79 -34.19 45.69
C ALA A 47 -24.30 -32.82 45.21
N LEU A 48 -24.78 -31.73 45.82
CA LEU A 48 -24.35 -30.37 45.50
C LEU A 48 -22.85 -30.15 45.72
N ASP A 49 -22.29 -30.69 46.80
CA ASP A 49 -20.86 -30.55 47.09
C ASP A 49 -20.00 -31.35 46.11
N ARG A 50 -20.44 -32.55 45.69
CA ARG A 50 -19.78 -33.32 44.62
C ARG A 50 -19.80 -32.55 43.30
N ASP A 51 -20.95 -32.00 42.92
CA ASP A 51 -21.09 -31.23 41.67
C ASP A 51 -20.22 -29.96 41.69
N ARG A 52 -20.18 -29.24 42.81
CA ARG A 52 -19.29 -28.09 43.00
C ARG A 52 -17.82 -28.48 42.92
N ALA A 53 -17.41 -29.56 43.58
CA ALA A 53 -16.03 -30.04 43.55
C ALA A 53 -15.61 -30.42 42.12
N ALA A 54 -16.45 -31.20 41.41
CA ALA A 54 -16.19 -31.60 40.04
C ALA A 54 -16.13 -30.40 39.08
N SER A 55 -17.05 -29.44 39.23
CA SER A 55 -17.07 -28.22 38.43
C SER A 55 -15.86 -27.32 38.69
N SER A 56 -15.48 -27.15 39.96
CA SER A 56 -14.31 -26.38 40.38
C SER A 56 -13.01 -27.01 39.85
N GLU A 57 -12.89 -28.34 39.93
CA GLU A 57 -11.75 -29.06 39.39
C GLU A 57 -11.68 -28.94 37.86
N HIS A 58 -12.81 -29.07 37.17
CA HIS A 58 -12.86 -28.89 35.72
C HIS A 58 -12.43 -27.49 35.31
N LEU A 59 -12.93 -26.45 36.00
CA LEU A 59 -12.54 -25.07 35.78
C LEU A 59 -11.05 -24.86 36.04
N ALA A 60 -10.51 -25.37 37.14
CA ALA A 60 -9.09 -25.26 37.46
C ALA A 60 -8.22 -25.89 36.36
N ARG A 61 -8.60 -27.07 35.86
CA ARG A 61 -7.91 -27.72 34.73
C ARG A 61 -8.01 -26.91 33.44
N ALA A 62 -9.16 -26.31 33.15
CA ALA A 62 -9.35 -25.46 31.97
C ALA A 62 -8.47 -24.21 32.03
N ILE A 63 -8.42 -23.53 33.19
CA ILE A 63 -7.57 -22.34 33.40
C ILE A 63 -6.10 -22.68 33.22
N LEU A 64 -5.62 -23.81 33.76
CA LEU A 64 -4.23 -24.22 33.60
C LEU A 64 -3.86 -24.49 32.15
N ARG A 65 -4.75 -25.13 31.38
CA ARG A 65 -4.55 -25.37 29.94
C ARG A 65 -4.48 -24.06 29.16
N GLU A 66 -5.44 -23.16 29.41
CA GLU A 66 -5.50 -21.86 28.74
C GLU A 66 -4.25 -21.02 29.02
N ARG A 67 -3.78 -21.04 30.27
CA ARG A 67 -2.55 -20.34 30.65
C ARG A 67 -1.33 -20.91 29.93
N ALA A 68 -1.21 -22.24 29.86
CA ALA A 68 -0.12 -22.89 29.15
C ALA A 68 -0.15 -22.55 27.64
N SER A 69 -1.32 -22.60 26.99
CA SER A 69 -1.44 -22.18 25.59
C SER A 69 -1.12 -20.71 25.37
N ALA A 70 -1.57 -19.82 26.26
CA ALA A 70 -1.27 -18.39 26.15
C ALA A 70 0.23 -18.09 26.33
N GLU A 71 0.90 -18.81 27.23
CA GLU A 71 2.35 -18.70 27.42
C GLU A 71 3.11 -19.22 26.19
N ASP A 72 2.70 -20.35 25.61
CA ASP A 72 3.26 -20.89 24.36
C ASP A 72 3.08 -19.94 23.18
N GLU A 73 1.88 -19.38 23.01
CA GLU A 73 1.60 -18.38 21.97
C GLU A 73 2.45 -17.13 22.18
N ARG A 74 2.54 -16.62 23.41
CA ARG A 74 3.39 -15.46 23.73
C ARG A 74 4.85 -15.71 23.37
N MET A 75 5.38 -16.90 23.69
CA MET A 75 6.77 -17.27 23.35
C MET A 75 6.99 -17.35 21.84
N LYS A 76 6.04 -17.94 21.09
CA LYS A 76 6.07 -17.98 19.62
C LYS A 76 6.03 -16.58 19.03
N SER A 77 5.13 -15.72 19.50
CA SER A 77 5.04 -14.33 19.05
C SER A 77 6.33 -13.55 19.31
N GLN A 78 6.95 -13.73 20.48
CA GLN A 78 8.24 -13.10 20.79
C GLN A 78 9.37 -13.57 19.87
N LEU A 79 9.41 -14.87 19.55
CA LEU A 79 10.40 -15.41 18.63
C LEU A 79 10.22 -14.82 17.22
N LEU A 80 8.98 -14.80 16.72
CA LEU A 80 8.66 -14.20 15.43
C LEU A 80 9.00 -12.71 15.38
N ALA A 81 8.69 -11.96 16.45
CA ALA A 81 9.04 -10.54 16.54
C ALA A 81 10.56 -10.30 16.44
N LYS A 82 11.37 -11.14 17.11
CA LYS A 82 12.85 -11.06 16.99
C LYS A 82 13.35 -11.40 15.58
N GLN A 83 12.74 -12.40 14.94
CA GLN A 83 13.07 -12.75 13.55
C GLN A 83 12.73 -11.62 12.58
N LEU A 84 11.57 -10.97 12.76
CA LEU A 84 11.15 -9.82 11.98
C LEU A 84 12.11 -8.65 12.18
N GLU A 85 12.47 -8.31 13.41
CA GLU A 85 13.42 -7.23 13.69
C GLU A 85 14.80 -7.49 13.04
N ALA A 86 15.28 -8.75 13.06
CA ALA A 86 16.51 -9.13 12.38
C ALA A 86 16.40 -8.94 10.86
N LYS A 87 15.27 -9.36 10.26
CA LYS A 87 15.00 -9.19 8.82
C LYS A 87 14.86 -7.73 8.42
N GLU A 88 14.21 -6.90 9.23
CA GLU A 88 14.12 -5.45 9.01
C GLU A 88 15.51 -4.79 9.03
N LYS A 89 16.39 -5.20 9.95
CA LYS A 89 17.78 -4.72 9.98
C LYS A 89 18.57 -5.13 8.74
N GLU A 90 18.41 -6.37 8.27
CA GLU A 90 19.02 -6.83 7.02
C GLU A 90 18.51 -6.02 5.83
N LEU A 91 17.18 -5.86 5.72
CA LEU A 91 16.56 -5.11 4.64
C LEU A 91 17.03 -3.65 4.62
N LYS A 92 17.11 -3.00 5.78
CA LYS A 92 17.60 -1.62 5.90
C LYS A 92 19.05 -1.47 5.44
N LYS A 93 19.92 -2.45 5.75
CA LYS A 93 21.30 -2.46 5.25
C LYS A 93 21.34 -2.54 3.73
N HIS A 94 20.52 -3.41 3.14
CA HIS A 94 20.41 -3.52 1.68
C HIS A 94 19.86 -2.24 1.05
N GLU A 95 18.83 -1.64 1.63
CA GLU A 95 18.26 -0.37 1.17
C GLU A 95 19.32 0.73 1.15
N THR A 96 20.06 0.91 2.25
CA THR A 96 21.12 1.92 2.32
C THR A 96 22.23 1.65 1.31
N TYR A 97 22.63 0.38 1.16
CA TYR A 97 23.69 -0.02 0.22
C TYR A 97 23.29 0.29 -1.22
N TYR A 98 22.11 -0.16 -1.66
CA TYR A 98 21.67 0.04 -3.04
C TYR A 98 21.36 1.51 -3.32
N LYS A 99 20.83 2.25 -2.35
CA LYS A 99 20.64 3.70 -2.48
C LYS A 99 21.97 4.43 -2.67
N GLU A 100 23.00 4.06 -1.93
CA GLU A 100 24.34 4.64 -2.10
C GLU A 100 24.95 4.28 -3.47
N GLN A 101 24.79 3.04 -3.94
CA GLN A 101 25.24 2.65 -5.28
C GLN A 101 24.52 3.44 -6.38
N LEU A 102 23.21 3.62 -6.26
CA LEU A 102 22.42 4.42 -7.20
C LEU A 102 22.87 5.88 -7.20
N ASN A 103 22.99 6.50 -6.03
CA ASN A 103 23.47 7.88 -5.92
C ASN A 103 24.85 8.06 -6.56
N ARG A 104 25.78 7.12 -6.31
CA ARG A 104 27.13 7.17 -6.90
C ARG A 104 27.09 7.02 -8.42
N LEU A 105 26.21 6.16 -8.93
CA LEU A 105 26.04 5.96 -10.37
C LEU A 105 25.45 7.23 -11.03
N GLU A 106 24.41 7.79 -10.42
CA GLU A 106 23.76 9.04 -10.86
C GLU A 106 24.74 10.21 -10.84
N GLU A 107 25.53 10.36 -9.78
CA GLU A 107 26.54 11.40 -9.67
C GLU A 107 27.59 11.26 -10.77
N ARG A 108 28.17 10.06 -10.94
CA ARG A 108 29.16 9.80 -12.00
C ARG A 108 28.58 10.05 -13.38
N SER A 109 27.33 9.63 -13.62
CA SER A 109 26.64 9.85 -14.89
C SER A 109 26.42 11.34 -15.15
N SER A 110 25.95 12.10 -14.15
CA SER A 110 25.75 13.54 -14.22
C SER A 110 27.06 14.28 -14.52
N GLN A 111 28.14 13.94 -13.81
CA GLN A 111 29.47 14.50 -14.07
C GLN A 111 29.95 14.19 -15.48
N PHE A 112 29.79 12.94 -15.94
CA PHE A 112 30.16 12.53 -17.28
C PHE A 112 29.39 13.32 -18.35
N TYR A 113 28.07 13.48 -18.20
CA TYR A 113 27.27 14.26 -19.14
C TYR A 113 27.69 15.74 -19.16
N LYS A 114 27.87 16.37 -17.99
CA LYS A 114 28.32 17.77 -17.90
C LYS A 114 29.63 18.00 -18.63
N VAL A 115 30.67 17.22 -18.28
CA VAL A 115 31.99 17.35 -18.92
C VAL A 115 31.90 17.07 -20.42
N THR A 116 31.13 16.06 -20.83
CA THR A 116 30.98 15.72 -22.25
C THR A 116 30.32 16.86 -23.04
N THR A 117 29.25 17.45 -22.50
CA THR A 117 28.56 18.59 -23.12
C THR A 117 29.48 19.82 -23.17
N GLU A 118 30.17 20.15 -22.09
CA GLU A 118 31.13 21.27 -22.04
C GLU A 118 32.28 21.10 -23.05
N GLN A 119 32.87 19.91 -23.14
CA GLN A 119 33.94 19.62 -24.09
C GLN A 119 33.43 19.66 -25.54
N TYR A 120 32.22 19.16 -25.79
CA TYR A 120 31.59 19.24 -27.11
C TYR A 120 31.35 20.68 -27.53
N GLU A 121 30.74 21.49 -26.66
CA GLU A 121 30.48 22.92 -26.93
C GLU A 121 31.78 23.68 -27.18
N LYS A 122 32.82 23.42 -26.38
CA LYS A 122 34.14 24.01 -26.57
C LYS A 122 34.76 23.62 -27.91
N ALA A 123 34.67 22.35 -28.30
CA ALA A 123 35.15 21.88 -29.60
C ALA A 123 34.38 22.53 -30.76
N VAL A 124 33.06 22.67 -30.63
CA VAL A 124 32.22 23.38 -31.61
C VAL A 124 32.65 24.84 -31.72
N GLU A 125 32.90 25.53 -30.62
CA GLU A 125 33.34 26.93 -30.63
C GLU A 125 34.74 27.09 -31.20
N GLU A 126 35.68 26.19 -30.88
CA GLU A 126 37.00 26.18 -31.49
C GLU A 126 36.90 26.02 -33.01
N VAL A 127 36.11 25.05 -33.48
CA VAL A 127 35.87 24.84 -34.93
C VAL A 127 35.25 26.08 -35.55
N LYS A 128 34.21 26.69 -34.95
CA LYS A 128 33.60 27.92 -35.44
C LYS A 128 34.59 29.08 -35.51
N SER A 129 35.51 29.19 -34.53
CA SER A 129 36.50 30.26 -34.47
C SER A 129 37.57 30.11 -35.57
N ARG A 130 37.99 28.87 -35.86
CA ARG A 130 38.97 28.57 -36.93
C ARG A 130 38.35 28.63 -38.31
N PHE A 131 37.12 28.13 -38.43
CA PHE A 131 36.33 28.14 -39.65
C PHE A 131 35.24 29.19 -39.53
N LYS A 132 35.62 30.46 -39.38
CA LYS A 132 34.69 31.53 -39.73
C LYS A 132 34.31 31.30 -41.18
N ARG A 133 33.01 31.07 -41.43
CA ARG A 133 32.49 31.02 -42.80
C ARG A 133 33.01 32.28 -43.46
N TYR A 134 33.88 32.13 -44.48
CA TYR A 134 34.20 33.23 -45.35
C TYR A 134 32.86 33.76 -45.82
N LYS A 135 32.50 34.97 -45.40
CA LYS A 135 31.48 35.75 -46.09
C LYS A 135 32.13 36.03 -47.43
N THR A 136 31.91 35.16 -48.40
CA THR A 136 32.17 35.46 -49.80
C THR A 136 31.18 36.55 -50.14
N ASP A 137 31.61 37.80 -49.98
CA ASP A 137 30.83 38.92 -50.46
C ASP A 137 30.73 38.75 -51.98
N PRO A 138 29.50 38.62 -52.53
CA PRO A 138 29.33 38.39 -53.95
C PRO A 138 29.92 39.57 -54.73
N ILE A 139 30.87 39.26 -55.62
CA ILE A 139 31.58 40.28 -56.39
C ILE A 139 30.59 40.94 -57.37
N CYS A 140 30.65 42.28 -57.47
CA CYS A 140 29.77 43.09 -58.31
C CYS A 140 28.28 43.06 -57.93
N VAL A 141 27.93 42.69 -56.69
CA VAL A 141 26.52 42.56 -56.26
C VAL A 141 25.71 43.85 -56.40
N ASP A 142 26.30 45.01 -56.12
CA ASP A 142 25.60 46.28 -56.23
C ASP A 142 25.26 46.61 -57.69
N LEU A 143 26.22 46.38 -58.61
CA LEU A 143 25.99 46.51 -60.05
C LEU A 143 24.98 45.49 -60.56
N GLN A 144 24.99 44.26 -60.02
CA GLN A 144 24.01 43.22 -60.32
C GLN A 144 22.59 43.64 -59.89
N ASN A 145 22.45 44.30 -58.75
CA ASN A 145 21.16 44.81 -58.29
C ASN A 145 20.68 45.98 -59.16
N GLN A 146 21.58 46.91 -59.52
CA GLN A 146 21.25 48.06 -60.35
C GLN A 146 20.83 47.67 -61.77
N ILE A 147 21.54 46.73 -62.40
CA ILE A 147 21.18 46.24 -63.74
C ILE A 147 19.83 45.51 -63.72
N PHE A 148 19.57 44.72 -62.67
CA PHE A 148 18.30 44.02 -62.51
C PHE A 148 17.13 45.00 -62.33
N GLN A 149 17.30 46.02 -61.48
CA GLN A 149 16.32 47.09 -61.30
C GLN A 149 16.07 47.86 -62.61
N CYS A 150 17.13 48.16 -63.39
CA CYS A 150 16.99 48.84 -64.66
C CYS A 150 16.16 48.03 -65.68
N TYR A 151 16.41 46.72 -65.80
CA TYR A 151 15.62 45.87 -66.70
C TYR A 151 14.18 45.69 -66.25
N GLN A 152 13.93 45.65 -64.93
CA GLN A 152 12.56 45.62 -64.40
C GLN A 152 11.80 46.91 -64.73
N GLN A 153 12.46 48.06 -64.68
CA GLN A 153 11.86 49.35 -64.99
C GLN A 153 11.69 49.59 -66.50
N ASN A 154 12.54 48.97 -67.33
CA ASN A 154 12.59 49.21 -68.78
C ASN A 154 12.44 47.90 -69.61
N PRO A 155 11.33 47.15 -69.47
CA PRO A 155 11.19 45.81 -70.07
C PRO A 155 11.14 45.82 -71.61
N LYS A 156 10.70 46.93 -72.23
CA LYS A 156 10.62 47.10 -73.69
C LYS A 156 11.80 47.89 -74.27
N GLU A 157 12.61 48.50 -73.42
CA GLU A 157 13.71 49.40 -73.80
C GLU A 157 15.01 48.98 -73.12
N THR A 158 15.33 47.69 -73.21
CA THR A 158 16.47 47.07 -72.51
C THR A 158 17.83 47.68 -72.86
N LEU A 159 17.95 48.28 -74.05
CA LEU A 159 19.16 48.98 -74.48
C LEU A 159 19.46 50.24 -73.67
N SER A 160 18.48 50.83 -72.97
CA SER A 160 18.71 51.95 -72.03
C SER A 160 19.62 51.53 -70.85
N CYS A 161 19.60 50.25 -70.48
CA CYS A 161 20.42 49.67 -69.42
C CYS A 161 21.81 49.21 -69.91
N SER A 162 22.15 49.44 -71.19
CA SER A 162 23.40 48.95 -71.80
C SER A 162 24.66 49.50 -71.13
N ALA A 163 24.63 50.73 -70.63
CA ALA A 163 25.75 51.32 -69.88
C ALA A 163 26.00 50.56 -68.56
N LEU A 164 24.95 50.27 -67.79
CA LEU A 164 25.03 49.46 -66.56
C LEU A 164 25.47 48.02 -66.85
N ALA A 165 25.00 47.44 -67.96
CA ALA A 165 25.43 46.12 -68.41
C ALA A 165 26.92 46.06 -68.74
N ALA A 166 27.43 47.08 -69.43
CA ALA A 166 28.86 47.20 -69.74
C ALA A 166 29.71 47.35 -68.48
N GLU A 167 29.24 48.11 -67.49
CA GLU A 167 29.93 48.30 -66.22
C GLU A 167 29.95 47.03 -65.36
N TYR A 168 28.81 46.33 -65.25
CA TYR A 168 28.74 45.02 -64.61
C TYR A 168 29.70 44.02 -65.27
N TYR A 169 29.71 43.97 -66.60
CA TYR A 169 30.60 43.09 -67.36
C TYR A 169 32.08 43.39 -67.10
N LYS A 170 32.48 44.68 -67.08
CA LYS A 170 33.84 45.10 -66.72
C LYS A 170 34.21 44.65 -65.31
N CYS A 171 33.31 44.82 -64.35
CA CYS A 171 33.52 44.38 -62.97
C CYS A 171 33.74 42.86 -62.88
N VAL A 172 32.91 42.05 -63.57
CA VAL A 172 33.06 40.58 -63.60
C VAL A 172 34.37 40.16 -64.27
N GLN A 173 34.75 40.80 -65.38
CA GLN A 173 36.00 40.51 -66.07
C GLN A 173 37.23 40.84 -65.21
N HIS A 174 37.21 41.99 -64.55
CA HIS A 174 38.26 42.38 -63.61
C HIS A 174 38.37 41.38 -62.45
N ALA A 175 37.23 40.99 -61.86
CA ALA A 175 37.20 39.98 -60.80
C ALA A 175 37.77 38.62 -61.24
N ARG A 176 37.42 38.17 -62.45
CA ARG A 176 37.97 36.93 -63.04
C ARG A 176 39.49 37.02 -63.22
N GLN A 177 40.00 38.14 -63.72
CA GLN A 177 41.43 38.36 -63.91
C GLN A 177 42.19 38.45 -62.57
N CYS A 178 41.66 39.16 -61.58
CA CYS A 178 42.27 39.24 -60.25
C CYS A 178 42.29 37.90 -59.50
N ASN A 179 41.27 37.06 -59.69
CA ASN A 179 41.22 35.73 -59.06
C ASN A 179 42.08 34.69 -59.78
N ALA A 180 42.28 34.81 -61.10
CA ALA A 180 43.16 33.93 -61.88
C ALA A 180 44.66 34.08 -61.52
N GLY A 181 45.08 35.23 -60.98
CA GLY A 181 46.47 35.50 -60.58
C GLY A 181 46.86 35.08 -59.15
N ARG A 182 45.92 34.56 -58.34
CA ARG A 182 46.15 34.20 -56.92
C ARG A 182 46.24 32.68 -56.65
N GLY A 183 46.16 31.85 -57.70
CA GLY A 183 46.34 30.40 -57.59
C GLY A 183 47.79 30.00 -57.86
N GLY A 184 48.64 30.08 -56.84
CA GLY A 184 49.99 29.51 -56.77
C GLY A 184 50.19 28.83 -55.43
#